data_AF-A0A8T4TYH7-F1
#
_entry.id   AF-A0A8T4TYH7-F1
#
_cell.length_a   1.000
_cell.length_b   1.000
_cell.length_c   1.000
_cell.angle_alpha   90.00
_cell.angle_beta   90.00
_cell.angle_gamma   90.00
#
_symmetry.space_group_name_H-M   'P 1'
#
loop_
_entity.id
_entity.type
_entity.pdbx_description
1 polymer ?
#
loop_
_entity_poly.entity_id
_entity_poly.type
_entity_poly.pdbx_seq_one_letter_code
_entity_poly.pdbx_strand_id
1 'polypeptide(L)' 'MVNRKKRLKQGIESLEHQLELHEDKLRRAEEDDNWELADYYRKEISAKRKYMEEKQRILKKGG' A
#
# COMPACT_ATOMS: atom_id res chain seq x y z
N MET A 1 18.27 -13.91 9.86
CA MET A 1 16.81 -14.18 9.99
C MET A 1 16.06 -13.07 10.74
N VAL A 2 16.33 -12.82 12.03
CA VAL A 2 15.54 -11.87 12.86
C VAL A 2 15.46 -10.45 12.26
N ASN A 3 16.59 -9.94 11.75
CA ASN A 3 16.65 -8.61 11.12
C ASN A 3 15.89 -8.51 9.79
N ARG A 4 15.77 -9.61 9.03
CA ARG A 4 15.03 -9.64 7.76
C ARG A 4 13.52 -9.62 8.02
N LYS A 5 13.06 -10.43 8.98
CA LYS A 5 11.66 -10.44 9.43
C LYS A 5 11.24 -9.09 9.99
N LYS A 6 12.08 -8.44 10.80
CA LYS A 6 11.83 -7.08 11.34
C LYS A 6 11.72 -6.05 10.23
N ARG A 7 12.66 -6.01 9.28
CA ARG A 7 12.61 -5.10 8.12
C ARG A 7 11.38 -5.32 7.23
N LEU A 8 10.98 -6.58 7.03
CA LEU A 8 9.77 -6.90 6.28
C LEU A 8 8.51 -6.36 6.96
N LYS A 9 8.39 -6.51 8.29
CA LYS A 9 7.27 -5.94 9.07
C LYS A 9 7.22 -4.41 8.96
N GLN A 10 8.34 -3.74 9.18
CA GLN A 10 8.42 -2.27 9.04
C GLN A 10 8.06 -1.81 7.62
N GLY A 11 8.48 -2.57 6.60
CA GLY A 11 8.10 -2.31 5.22
C GLY A 11 6.62 -2.52 4.93
N ILE A 12 5.95 -3.43 5.65
CA ILE A 12 4.50 -3.64 5.54
C ILE A 12 3.75 -2.51 6.26
N GLU A 13 4.13 -2.17 7.48
CA GLU A 13 3.54 -1.04 8.23
C GLU A 13 3.66 0.28 7.44
N SER A 14 4.82 0.54 6.83
CA SER A 14 4.99 1.71 5.97
C SER A 14 4.11 1.68 4.72
N LEU A 15 3.79 0.50 4.18
CA LEU A 15 2.89 0.38 3.03
C LEU A 15 1.43 0.57 3.44
N GLU A 16 1.04 0.10 4.62
CA GLU A 16 -0.29 0.32 5.19
C GLU A 16 -0.56 1.82 5.37
N HIS A 17 0.38 2.56 5.97
CA HIS A 17 0.26 4.03 6.08
C HIS A 17 0.21 4.74 4.73
N GLN A 18 0.98 4.28 3.73
CA GLN A 18 0.90 4.85 2.39
C GLN A 18 -0.47 4.59 1.77
N LEU A 19 -1.02 3.38 1.93
CA LEU A 19 -2.35 3.02 1.41
C LEU A 19 -3.43 3.90 2.02
N GLU A 20 -3.43 4.10 3.35
CA GLU A 20 -4.37 5.01 4.01
C GLU A 20 -4.31 6.44 3.44
N LEU A 21 -3.11 6.97 3.23
CA LEU A 21 -2.92 8.29 2.63
C LEU A 21 -3.42 8.36 1.18
N HIS A 22 -3.20 7.32 0.39
CA HIS A 22 -3.68 7.27 -0.98
C HIS A 22 -5.20 7.09 -1.07
N GLU A 23 -5.80 6.35 -0.14
CA GLU A 23 -7.25 6.19 -0.02
C GLU A 23 -7.92 7.52 0.37
N ASP A 24 -7.36 8.28 1.32
CA ASP A 24 -7.85 9.62 1.65
C ASP A 24 -7.77 10.57 0.44
N LYS A 25 -6.64 10.54 -0.28
CA LYS A 25 -6.45 11.36 -1.48
C LYS A 25 -7.37 10.96 -2.63
N LEU A 26 -7.65 9.66 -2.79
CA LEU A 26 -8.64 9.18 -3.75
C LEU A 26 -10.01 9.73 -3.41
N ARG A 27 -10.44 9.61 -2.15
CA ARG A 27 -11.74 10.13 -1.70
C ARG A 27 -11.87 11.63 -2.01
N ARG A 28 -10.86 12.44 -1.68
CA ARG A 28 -10.88 13.88 -2.00
C ARG A 28 -10.95 14.14 -3.50
N ALA A 29 -10.19 13.39 -4.30
CA ALA A 29 -10.24 13.53 -5.76
C ALA A 29 -11.63 13.15 -6.33
N GLU A 30 -12.32 12.17 -5.74
CA GLU A 30 -13.70 11.84 -6.09
C GLU A 30 -14.70 12.91 -5.62
N GLU A 31 -14.51 13.50 -4.43
CA GLU A 31 -15.31 14.63 -3.92
C GLU A 31 -15.15 15.89 -4.79
N ASP A 32 -13.96 16.12 -5.35
CA ASP A 32 -13.65 17.24 -6.24
C ASP A 32 -14.02 16.96 -7.72
N ASP A 33 -14.70 15.85 -8.03
CA ASP A 33 -14.99 15.37 -9.39
C ASP A 33 -13.75 15.26 -10.31
N ASN A 34 -12.56 15.13 -9.71
CA ASN A 34 -11.30 15.01 -10.42
C ASN A 34 -11.01 13.55 -10.77
N TRP A 35 -11.72 13.04 -11.78
CA TRP A 35 -11.66 11.64 -12.18
C TRP A 35 -10.29 11.16 -12.67
N GLU A 36 -9.49 12.04 -13.28
CA GLU A 36 -8.13 11.71 -13.71
C GLU A 36 -7.22 11.44 -12.50
N LEU A 37 -7.30 12.31 -11.49
CA LEU A 37 -6.55 12.14 -10.26
C LEU A 37 -7.06 10.95 -9.43
N ALA A 38 -8.37 10.71 -9.43
CA ALA A 38 -8.96 9.53 -8.81
C ALA A 38 -8.46 8.23 -9.47
N ASP A 39 -8.43 8.15 -10.81
CA ASP A 39 -7.90 6.98 -11.52
C ASP A 39 -6.41 6.75 -11.24
N TYR A 40 -5.62 7.83 -11.16
CA TYR A 40 -4.22 7.76 -10.74
C TYR A 40 -4.09 7.11 -9.36
N TYR A 41 -4.83 7.58 -8.35
CA TYR A 41 -4.75 7.00 -7.01
C TYR A 41 -5.28 5.57 -6.95
N ARG A 42 -6.31 5.20 -7.72
CA ARG A 42 -6.79 3.82 -7.82
C ARG A 42 -5.70 2.87 -8.32
N LYS A 43 -4.96 3.28 -9.37
CA LYS A 43 -3.83 2.50 -9.90
C LYS A 43 -2.71 2.35 -8.87
N GLU A 44 -2.35 3.43 -8.18
CA GLU A 44 -1.33 3.41 -7.13
C GLU A 44 -1.72 2.50 -5.96
N ILE A 45 -2.96 2.60 -5.46
CA ILE A 45 -3.49 1.74 -4.40
C ILE A 45 -3.43 0.27 -4.82
N SER A 46 -3.84 -0.05 -6.05
CA SER A 46 -3.81 -1.42 -6.57
C SER A 46 -2.39 -1.98 -6.61
N ALA A 47 -1.43 -1.21 -7.11
CA ALA A 47 -0.02 -1.62 -7.15
C ALA A 47 0.56 -1.84 -5.75
N LYS A 48 0.29 -0.92 -4.81
CA LYS A 48 0.76 -1.01 -3.42
C LYS A 48 0.13 -2.19 -2.67
N ARG A 49 -1.16 -2.46 -2.85
CA ARG A 49 -1.84 -3.64 -2.27
C ARG A 49 -1.20 -4.94 -2.74
N LYS A 50 -0.95 -5.09 -4.05
CA LYS A 50 -0.26 -6.27 -4.60
C LYS A 50 1.14 -6.45 -4.01
N TYR A 51 1.91 -5.37 -3.90
CA TYR A 51 3.25 -5.40 -3.32
C TYR A 51 3.22 -5.75 -1.82
N MET A 52 2.26 -5.22 -1.07
CA MET A 52 2.06 -5.55 0.33
C MET A 52 1.70 -7.02 0.53
N GLU A 53 0.77 -7.56 -0.28
CA GLU A 53 0.42 -8.97 -0.25
C GLU A 53 1.64 -9.88 -0.50
N GLU A 54 2.50 -9.51 -1.45
CA GLU A 54 3.72 -10.27 -1.74
C GLU A 54 4.65 -10.28 -0.52
N LYS A 55 4.89 -9.12 0.11
CA LYS A 55 5.68 -9.05 1.36
C LYS A 55 5.06 -9.87 2.48
N GLN A 56 3.74 -9.84 2.64
CA GLN A 56 3.04 -10.64 3.64
C GLN A 56 3.18 -12.14 3.36
N ARG A 57 3.12 -12.58 2.10
CA ARG A 57 3.40 -13.97 1.70
C ARG A 57 4.83 -14.38 2.05
N ILE A 58 5.82 -13.53 1.77
CA ILE A 58 7.23 -13.77 2.12
C ILE A 58 7.39 -13.88 3.64
N LEU A 59 6.73 -13.01 4.40
CA LEU A 59 6.76 -13.03 5.86
C LEU A 59 6.15 -14.33 6.43
N LYS A 60 5.03 -14.79 5.86
CA LYS A 60 4.35 -16.03 6.25
C LYS A 60 5.16 -17.29 5.91
N LYS A 61 5.85 -17.30 4.76
CA LYS A 61 6.71 -18.42 4.33
C LYS A 61 8.03 -18.54 5.12
N GLY A 62 8.23 -17.74 6.17
CA GLY A 62 9.38 -17.87 7.07
C GLY A 62 10.64 -17.16 6.58
N GLY A 63 10.50 -15.97 5.99
CA GLY A 63 11.63 -15.14 5.54
C GLY A 63 12.76 -14.93 6.55
#